data_AF-A0A841BI87-F1
#
_entry.id   AF-A0A841BI87-F1
#
_cell.length_a   1.000
_cell.length_b   1.000
_cell.length_c   1.000
_cell.angle_alpha   90.00
_cell.angle_beta   90.00
_cell.angle_gamma   90.00
#
_symmetry.space_group_name_H-M   'P 1'
#
loop_
_entity.id
_entity.type
_entity.pdbx_description
1 polymer ?
#
loop_
_entity_poly.entity_id
_entity_poly.type
_entity_poly.pdbx_seq_one_letter_code
_entity_poly.pdbx_strand_id
1 'polypeptide(L)' 'MLADGKVDPAGLITGTVGLDGVPAAFEALARPDDHAKIIIDPGRTAAPAPGGR' A
#
# COMPACT_ATOMS: atom_id res chain seq x y z
N MET A 1 3.11 -14.72 -16.49
CA MET A 1 3.42 -13.28 -16.69
C MET A 1 4.29 -12.73 -15.57
N LEU A 2 3.79 -12.69 -14.32
CA LEU A 2 4.55 -12.18 -13.17
C LEU A 2 5.75 -13.09 -12.82
N ALA A 3 5.51 -14.39 -12.61
CA ALA A 3 6.57 -15.36 -12.32
C ALA A 3 7.59 -15.50 -13.48
N ASP A 4 7.15 -15.24 -14.71
CA ASP A 4 8.00 -15.27 -15.91
C ASP A 4 8.78 -13.96 -16.13
N GLY A 5 8.66 -12.97 -15.22
CA GLY A 5 9.35 -11.68 -15.30
C GLY A 5 8.85 -10.73 -16.40
N LYS A 6 7.71 -11.02 -17.03
CA LYS A 6 7.15 -10.17 -18.10
C LYS A 6 6.55 -8.87 -17.59
N VAL A 7 6.28 -8.79 -16.29
CA VAL A 7 5.72 -7.61 -15.60
C VAL A 7 6.38 -7.51 -14.23
N ASP A 8 6.89 -6.33 -13.88
CA ASP A 8 7.30 -5.98 -12.51
C ASP A 8 6.18 -5.17 -11.83
N PRO A 9 5.51 -5.71 -10.79
CA PRO A 9 4.41 -5.04 -10.11
C PRO A 9 4.90 -4.10 -9.01
N ALA A 10 6.20 -4.06 -8.69
CA ALA A 10 6.73 -3.29 -7.58
C ALA A 10 6.37 -1.80 -7.69
N GLY A 11 6.39 -1.24 -8.91
CA GLY A 11 6.00 0.15 -9.17
C GLY A 11 4.52 0.49 -8.94
N LEU A 12 3.64 -0.51 -8.81
CA LEU A 12 2.22 -0.28 -8.49
C LEU A 12 2.00 -0.08 -6.99
N ILE A 13 2.91 -0.59 -6.15
CA ILE A 13 2.78 -0.57 -4.69
C ILE A 13 3.26 0.78 -4.17
N THR A 14 2.32 1.63 -3.76
CA THR A 14 2.56 2.99 -3.26
C THR A 14 2.41 3.08 -1.74
N GLY A 15 2.11 1.97 -1.06
CA GLY A 15 2.00 1.93 0.40
C GLY A 15 2.02 0.50 0.96
N THR A 16 2.43 0.37 2.21
CA THR A 16 2.34 -0.90 2.95
C THR A 16 2.03 -0.63 4.41
N VAL A 17 1.01 -1.29 4.96
CA VAL A 17 0.53 -1.10 6.34
C VAL A 17 0.53 -2.43 7.10
N GLY A 18 0.60 -2.36 8.43
CA GLY A 18 0.26 -3.48 9.31
C GLY A 18 -1.26 -3.72 9.36
N LEU A 19 -1.69 -4.82 9.97
CA LEU A 19 -3.13 -5.15 10.07
C LEU A 19 -3.94 -4.05 10.78
N ASP A 20 -3.38 -3.45 11.83
CA ASP A 20 -4.02 -2.34 12.56
C ASP A 20 -4.15 -1.05 11.73
N GLY A 21 -3.38 -0.93 10.63
CA GLY A 21 -3.38 0.24 9.75
C GLY A 21 -4.39 0.17 8.60
N VAL A 22 -5.18 -0.90 8.51
CA VAL A 22 -6.16 -1.09 7.42
C VAL A 22 -7.21 0.03 7.36
N PRO A 23 -7.81 0.50 8.48
CA PRO A 23 -8.78 1.60 8.41
C PRO A 23 -8.21 2.86 7.76
N ALA A 24 -7.01 3.30 8.17
CA ALA A 24 -6.34 4.46 7.59
C ALA A 24 -5.95 4.26 6.11
N ALA A 25 -5.62 3.03 5.70
CA ALA A 25 -5.33 2.72 4.30
C ALA A 25 -6.58 2.91 3.40
N PHE A 26 -7.77 2.57 3.88
CA PHE A 26 -9.01 2.81 3.14
C PHE A 26 -9.32 4.31 3.01
N GLU A 27 -9.10 5.08 4.07
CA GLU A 27 -9.25 6.55 4.02
C GLU A 27 -8.27 7.17 3.03
N ALA A 28 -7.01 6.71 3.00
CA ALA A 28 -6.00 7.17 2.05
C ALA A 28 -6.39 6.84 0.60
N LEU A 29 -6.97 5.67 0.34
CA LEU A 29 -7.43 5.26 -0.99
C LEU A 29 -8.67 6.03 -1.48
N ALA A 30 -9.37 6.75 -0.60
CA ALA A 30 -10.45 7.63 -1.03
C ALA A 30 -9.94 8.85 -1.82
N ARG A 31 -8.62 9.14 -1.77
CA ARG A 31 -7.96 10.18 -2.57
C ARG A 31 -7.20 9.54 -3.73
N PRO A 32 -7.60 9.80 -4.98
CA PRO A 32 -7.00 9.14 -6.15
C PRO A 32 -5.56 9.59 -6.45
N ASP A 33 -5.13 10.72 -5.87
CA ASP A 33 -3.83 11.33 -6.19
C ASP A 33 -2.68 10.82 -5.30
N ASP A 34 -2.99 10.19 -4.17
CA ASP A 34 -1.99 9.84 -3.14
C ASP A 34 -1.46 8.40 -3.25
N HIS A 35 -2.32 7.43 -3.59
CA HIS A 35 -1.94 6.02 -3.65
C HIS A 35 -2.65 5.24 -4.76
N ALA A 36 -1.90 4.36 -5.45
CA ALA A 36 -2.42 3.42 -6.44
C ALA A 36 -2.69 2.01 -5.85
N LYS A 37 -1.76 1.48 -5.04
CA LYS A 37 -1.93 0.17 -4.37
C LYS A 37 -1.28 0.19 -2.99
N ILE A 38 -2.05 -0.19 -1.98
CA ILE A 38 -1.56 -0.42 -0.63
C ILE A 38 -1.59 -1.93 -0.34
N ILE A 39 -0.50 -2.47 0.21
CA ILE A 39 -0.40 -3.86 0.65
C ILE A 39 -0.54 -3.94 2.17
N ILE A 40 -1.21 -4.98 2.66
CA ILE A 40 -1.28 -5.29 4.09
C ILE A 40 -0.24 -6.37 4.39
N ASP A 41 0.69 -6.06 5.29
CA ASP A 41 1.64 -7.02 5.86
C ASP A 41 1.30 -7.27 7.34
N PRO A 42 0.65 -8.40 7.67
CA PRO A 42 0.25 -8.72 9.04
C PRO A 42 1.42 -8.90 10.02
N GLY A 43 2.64 -9.16 9.53
CA GLY A 43 3.83 -9.32 10.36
C GLY A 43 4.42 -8.00 10.87
N ARG A 44 3.96 -6.86 10.33
CA ARG A 44 4.41 -5.53 10.71
C ARG A 44 3.63 -5.02 11.93
N THR A 45 4.33 -4.81 13.05
CA THR A 45 3.78 -4.10 14.22
C THR A 45 3.72 -2.58 13.93
N ALA A 46 2.60 -1.90 14.24
CA ALA A 46 2.17 -0.56 13.75
C ALA A 46 3.11 0.64 14.09
N ALA A 47 3.18 1.82 13.42
CA ALA A 47 2.79 2.40 12.10
C ALA A 47 3.73 3.62 11.77
N PRO A 48 3.85 4.16 10.53
CA PRO A 48 2.82 5.07 10.00
C PRO A 48 2.54 4.98 8.48
N ALA A 49 1.39 5.49 8.06
CA ALA A 49 1.23 6.36 6.88
C ALA A 49 0.06 7.32 7.19
N PRO A 50 0.28 8.64 7.25
CA PRO A 50 0.15 9.44 6.03
C PRO A 50 1.14 10.62 5.93
N GLY A 51 1.55 10.92 4.71
CA GLY A 51 2.28 12.13 4.33
C GLY A 51 2.04 12.43 2.86
N GLY A 52 0.81 12.80 2.53
CA GLY A 52 0.52 13.54 1.29
C GLY A 52 0.99 14.99 1.49
N ARG A 53 1.55 15.59 0.44
CA ARG A 53 1.79 17.04 0.45
C ARG A 53 0.47 17.80 0.49
#